data_AF-A0A9J8DMW1-F1
#
_entry.id   AF-A0A9J8DMW1-F1
#
_cell.length_a   1.000
_cell.length_b   1.000
_cell.length_c   1.000
_cell.angle_alpha   90.00
_cell.angle_beta   90.00
_cell.angle_gamma   90.00
#
_symmetry.space_group_name_H-M   'P 1'
#
loop_
_entity.id
_entity.type
_entity.pdbx_description
1 polymer ?
#
loop_
_entity_poly.entity_id
_entity_poly.type
_entity_poly.pdbx_seq_one_letter_code
_entity_poly.pdbx_strand_id
1 'polypeptide(L)'
;MATSSPQPQPNDDHGYALPASPIALKTRLNEALARVERLEREKKNSMAREKRAKTTVKSLLGDLREKNLINEELKEKLEFYSDLQIDLMAKQGHEYTKDYREFALTLHLHGPKAYKYLRETRHFPLPHPHTIQRWLRSVDAKPGLNKMMLDMLERRCQGDQAKYGCVSLMLDAMSIRKHVQYNPHTQSMSGFVDMGDGNSETEVATEALVFMVVGLQGHWKTPIAYFLTKSLSPETQRVLLSHALEELHARGIRVVCVTMDGHASNVSMCNQLGCELKGDPREPLQTSFSHPVTGEKVFVMMDACHMLKLARNMLQLWLDVMINILLFVLV
;
A
#
# COMPACT_ATOMS: atom_id res chain seq x y z
N MET A 1 29.82 -20.12 -58.58
CA MET A 1 30.38 -18.87 -58.03
C MET A 1 29.35 -18.24 -57.11
N ALA A 2 29.83 -17.60 -56.05
CA ALA A 2 29.17 -17.35 -54.78
C ALA A 2 27.83 -16.60 -54.79
N THR A 3 26.98 -16.99 -53.85
CA THR A 3 25.82 -16.28 -53.30
C THR A 3 26.24 -14.96 -52.64
N SER A 4 25.51 -13.87 -52.90
CA SER A 4 25.52 -12.69 -52.03
C SER A 4 24.09 -12.33 -51.63
N SER A 5 23.79 -12.57 -50.36
CA SER A 5 22.61 -12.09 -49.64
C SER A 5 22.77 -10.59 -49.36
N PRO A 6 21.71 -9.77 -49.44
CA PRO A 6 21.77 -8.39 -48.98
C PRO A 6 21.93 -8.35 -47.46
N GLN A 7 22.84 -7.49 -46.98
CA GLN A 7 23.09 -7.24 -45.55
C GLN A 7 21.83 -6.79 -44.80
N PRO A 8 21.69 -7.15 -43.50
CA PRO A 8 20.60 -6.66 -42.68
C PRO A 8 20.75 -5.15 -42.43
N GLN A 9 19.65 -4.41 -42.60
CA GLN A 9 19.56 -3.00 -42.22
C GLN A 9 19.84 -2.85 -40.70
N PRO A 10 20.54 -1.78 -40.28
CA PRO A 10 20.77 -1.54 -38.87
C PRO A 10 19.44 -1.27 -38.14
N ASN A 11 19.23 -2.00 -37.04
CA ASN A 11 18.09 -1.87 -36.13
C ASN A 11 17.89 -0.41 -35.67
N ASP A 12 16.87 0.26 -36.18
CA ASP A 12 16.38 1.59 -35.75
C ASP A 12 15.57 1.54 -34.43
N ASP A 13 15.89 0.60 -33.53
CA ASP A 13 15.07 0.32 -32.33
C ASP A 13 15.52 1.08 -31.07
N HIS A 14 16.47 2.02 -31.19
CA HIS A 14 17.02 2.76 -30.06
C HIS A 14 16.97 4.28 -30.26
N GLY A 15 15.77 4.85 -30.11
CA GLY A 15 15.51 6.30 -30.23
C GLY A 15 16.28 7.22 -29.26
N TYR A 16 17.07 6.66 -28.33
CA TYR A 16 17.91 7.38 -27.37
C TYR A 16 19.37 7.55 -27.81
N ALA A 17 19.78 6.94 -28.94
CA ALA A 17 21.13 7.09 -29.45
C ALA A 17 21.36 8.54 -29.93
N LEU A 18 22.40 9.19 -29.40
CA LEU A 18 22.85 10.49 -29.88
C LEU A 18 23.49 10.30 -31.25
N PRO A 19 23.05 11.05 -32.29
CA PRO A 19 23.71 11.02 -33.59
C PRO A 19 25.20 11.36 -33.46
N ALA A 20 26.07 10.61 -34.15
CA ALA A 20 27.52 10.82 -34.10
C ALA A 20 27.98 12.18 -34.68
N SER A 21 27.08 12.92 -35.34
CA SER A 21 27.37 14.21 -35.98
C SER A 21 26.68 15.38 -35.25
N PRO A 22 27.41 16.46 -34.89
CA PRO A 22 26.84 17.68 -34.32
C PRO A 22 25.73 18.31 -35.18
N ILE A 23 25.80 18.15 -36.51
CA ILE A 23 24.79 18.66 -37.45
C ILE A 23 23.47 17.90 -37.30
N ALA A 24 23.53 16.56 -37.23
CA ALA A 24 22.35 15.71 -37.06
C ALA A 24 21.66 15.94 -35.70
N LEU A 25 22.44 16.22 -34.65
CA LEU A 25 21.93 16.64 -33.34
C LEU A 25 21.17 17.97 -33.42
N LYS A 26 21.74 18.98 -34.08
CA LYS A 26 21.11 20.29 -34.27
C LYS A 26 19.81 20.19 -35.07
N THR A 27 19.77 19.35 -36.10
CA THR A 27 18.55 19.08 -36.88
C THR A 27 17.46 18.45 -36.02
N ARG A 28 17.77 17.39 -35.25
CA ARG A 28 16.79 16.75 -34.34
C ARG A 28 16.28 17.73 -33.27
N LEU A 29 17.13 18.61 -32.75
CA LEU A 29 16.72 19.64 -31.80
C LEU A 29 15.74 20.64 -32.44
N ASN A 30 16.03 21.12 -33.65
CA ASN A 30 15.15 22.04 -34.36
C ASN A 30 13.80 21.39 -34.72
N GLU A 31 13.79 20.13 -35.12
CA GLU A 31 12.56 19.36 -35.36
C GLU A 31 11.75 19.18 -34.09
N ALA A 32 12.39 18.89 -32.96
CA ALA A 32 11.74 18.78 -31.67
C ALA A 32 11.14 20.12 -31.22
N LEU A 33 11.87 21.23 -31.38
CA LEU A 33 11.38 22.58 -31.07
C LEU A 33 10.17 22.96 -31.95
N ALA A 34 10.24 22.71 -33.26
CA ALA A 34 9.12 22.96 -34.16
C ALA A 34 7.89 22.09 -33.81
N ARG A 35 8.11 20.85 -33.36
CA ARG A 35 7.03 19.97 -32.88
C ARG A 35 6.39 20.51 -31.61
N VAL A 36 7.17 21.01 -30.65
CA VAL A 36 6.65 21.64 -29.42
C VAL A 36 5.78 22.83 -29.77
N GLU A 37 6.27 23.74 -30.62
CA GLU A 37 5.51 24.94 -31.02
C GLU A 37 4.18 24.59 -31.71
N ARG A 38 4.19 23.58 -32.61
CA ARG A 38 2.97 23.09 -33.24
C ARG A 38 1.96 22.55 -32.22
N LEU A 39 2.43 21.72 -31.27
CA LEU A 39 1.57 21.14 -30.23
C LEU A 39 1.00 22.21 -29.30
N GLU A 40 1.75 23.26 -28.98
CA GLU A 40 1.27 24.39 -28.19
C GLU A 40 0.14 25.16 -28.91
N ARG A 41 0.29 25.40 -30.22
CA ARG A 41 -0.76 26.02 -31.04
C ARG A 41 -2.00 25.16 -31.11
N GLU A 42 -1.85 23.85 -31.35
CA GLU A 42 -2.97 22.88 -31.36
C GLU A 42 -3.71 22.86 -30.02
N LYS A 43 -2.97 22.84 -28.90
CA LYS A 43 -3.54 22.93 -27.55
C LYS A 43 -4.36 24.21 -27.36
N LYS A 44 -3.82 25.37 -27.75
CA LYS A 44 -4.53 26.66 -27.66
C LYS A 44 -5.83 26.66 -28.47
N ASN A 45 -5.80 26.14 -29.70
CA ASN A 45 -6.97 26.02 -30.56
C ASN A 45 -8.00 25.03 -30.01
N SER A 46 -7.55 23.93 -29.40
CA SER A 46 -8.44 22.96 -28.73
C SER A 46 -9.16 23.61 -27.54
N MET A 47 -8.44 24.34 -26.67
CA MET A 47 -9.03 25.06 -25.53
C MET A 47 -10.04 26.13 -25.98
N ALA A 48 -9.74 26.86 -27.06
CA ALA A 48 -10.67 27.85 -27.62
C ALA A 48 -11.96 27.20 -28.13
N ARG A 49 -11.86 26.03 -28.80
CA ARG A 49 -13.02 25.25 -29.25
C ARG A 49 -13.86 24.75 -28.08
N GLU A 50 -13.22 24.20 -27.05
CA GLU A 50 -13.91 23.75 -25.84
C GLU A 50 -14.64 24.89 -25.14
N LYS A 51 -14.00 26.06 -25.01
CA LYS A 51 -14.63 27.25 -24.40
C LYS A 51 -15.87 27.69 -25.18
N ARG A 52 -15.80 27.73 -26.52
CA ARG A 52 -16.95 28.04 -27.36
C ARG A 52 -18.08 27.03 -27.17
N ALA A 53 -17.77 25.73 -27.22
CA ALA A 53 -18.75 24.67 -27.00
C ALA A 53 -19.43 24.79 -25.63
N LYS A 54 -18.68 25.05 -24.56
CA LYS A 54 -19.22 25.28 -23.21
C LYS A 54 -20.17 26.47 -23.17
N THR A 55 -19.81 27.60 -23.79
CA THR A 55 -20.69 28.77 -23.87
C THR A 55 -21.96 28.46 -24.66
N THR A 56 -21.85 27.77 -25.79
CA THR A 56 -23.00 27.36 -26.60
C THR A 56 -23.92 26.43 -25.83
N VAL A 57 -23.39 25.41 -25.15
CA VAL A 57 -24.18 24.48 -24.33
C VAL A 57 -24.91 25.23 -23.22
N LYS A 58 -24.25 26.15 -22.50
CA LYS A 58 -24.89 26.98 -21.47
C LYS A 58 -26.01 27.86 -22.03
N SER A 59 -25.80 28.48 -23.19
CA SER A 59 -26.81 29.27 -23.88
C SER A 59 -28.02 28.42 -24.27
N LEU A 60 -27.78 27.27 -24.91
CA LEU A 60 -28.85 26.35 -25.33
C LEU A 60 -29.64 25.80 -24.13
N LEU A 61 -28.98 25.49 -23.02
CA LEU A 61 -29.65 25.09 -21.78
C LEU A 61 -30.54 26.22 -21.24
N GLY A 62 -30.09 27.47 -21.31
CA GLY A 62 -30.89 28.65 -20.97
C GLY A 62 -32.13 28.76 -21.87
N ASP A 63 -31.94 28.71 -23.18
CA ASP A 63 -33.01 28.81 -24.17
C ASP A 63 -34.05 27.67 -24.02
N LEU A 64 -33.61 26.45 -23.73
CA LEU A 64 -34.48 25.30 -23.52
C LEU A 64 -35.29 25.42 -22.21
N ARG A 65 -34.69 26.02 -21.17
CA ARG A 65 -35.36 26.30 -19.90
C ARG A 65 -36.40 27.41 -20.05
N GLU A 66 -36.08 28.48 -20.77
CA GLU A 66 -37.02 29.57 -21.06
C GLU A 66 -38.20 29.12 -21.92
N LYS A 67 -37.97 28.19 -22.86
CA LYS A 67 -39.00 27.66 -23.75
C LYS A 67 -39.82 26.51 -23.16
N ASN A 68 -39.57 26.07 -21.92
CA ASN A 68 -40.22 24.91 -21.29
C ASN A 68 -40.17 23.62 -22.14
N LEU A 69 -39.10 23.42 -22.92
CA LEU A 69 -38.95 22.27 -23.83
C LEU A 69 -38.17 21.10 -23.20
N ILE A 70 -37.90 21.17 -21.90
CA ILE A 70 -37.24 20.09 -21.17
C ILE A 70 -38.29 19.01 -20.88
N ASN A 71 -38.33 17.96 -21.71
CA ASN A 71 -39.16 16.79 -21.43
C ASN A 71 -38.55 15.95 -20.28
N GLU A 72 -39.35 15.09 -19.65
CA GLU A 72 -38.91 14.26 -18.52
C GLU A 72 -37.71 13.36 -18.88
N GLU A 73 -37.61 12.88 -20.13
CA GLU A 73 -36.48 12.07 -20.59
C GLU A 73 -35.16 12.88 -20.71
N LEU A 74 -35.21 14.13 -21.18
CA LEU A 74 -34.06 15.04 -21.17
C LEU A 74 -33.72 15.44 -19.74
N LYS A 75 -34.73 15.62 -18.89
CA LYS A 75 -34.54 15.97 -17.49
C LYS A 75 -33.79 14.88 -16.74
N GLU A 76 -34.18 13.62 -16.86
CA GLU A 76 -33.42 12.48 -16.29
C GLU A 76 -31.99 12.39 -16.83
N LYS A 77 -31.80 12.60 -18.14
CA LYS A 77 -30.46 12.60 -18.77
C LYS A 77 -29.61 13.78 -18.31
N LEU A 78 -30.18 14.95 -18.07
CA LEU A 78 -29.50 16.12 -17.51
C LEU A 78 -29.24 15.96 -16.01
N GLU A 79 -30.17 15.34 -15.27
CA GLU A 79 -30.08 15.11 -13.82
C GLU A 79 -28.87 14.24 -13.48
N PHE A 80 -28.59 13.23 -14.30
CA PHE A 80 -27.37 12.42 -14.21
C PHE A 80 -26.08 13.25 -14.24
N TYR A 81 -26.07 14.37 -14.97
CA TYR A 81 -24.92 15.29 -15.04
C TYR A 81 -25.04 16.50 -14.09
N SER A 82 -26.21 16.81 -13.55
CA SER A 82 -26.40 17.90 -12.58
C SER A 82 -26.07 17.48 -11.16
N ASP A 83 -26.40 16.23 -10.79
CA ASP A 83 -26.04 15.65 -9.49
C ASP A 83 -24.54 15.38 -9.39
N LEU A 84 -23.90 15.22 -10.54
CA LEU A 84 -22.47 15.15 -10.67
C LEU A 84 -21.86 16.55 -10.61
N GLN A 85 -21.91 17.18 -9.42
CA GLN A 85 -21.41 18.52 -9.14
C GLN A 85 -20.24 18.90 -10.05
N ILE A 86 -20.53 19.63 -11.12
CA ILE A 86 -19.56 20.10 -12.11
C ILE A 86 -18.50 20.97 -11.40
N ASP A 87 -18.88 21.57 -10.27
CA ASP A 87 -18.00 22.31 -9.35
C ASP A 87 -17.02 21.42 -8.58
N LEU A 88 -17.38 20.19 -8.20
CA LEU A 88 -16.46 19.24 -7.56
C LEU A 88 -15.34 18.80 -8.52
N MET A 89 -15.64 18.81 -9.82
CA MET A 89 -14.73 18.38 -10.89
C MET A 89 -14.13 19.54 -11.67
N ALA A 90 -14.39 20.78 -11.23
CA ALA A 90 -13.85 21.97 -11.82
C ALA A 90 -12.35 22.06 -11.52
N LYS A 91 -11.52 21.99 -12.57
CA LYS A 91 -10.11 22.39 -12.45
C LYS A 91 -10.05 23.89 -12.17
N GLN A 92 -9.60 24.27 -10.98
CA GLN A 92 -9.17 25.64 -10.72
C GLN A 92 -7.79 25.83 -11.38
N GLY A 93 -7.79 26.19 -12.66
CA GLY A 93 -6.57 26.34 -13.45
C GLY A 93 -5.92 24.99 -13.81
N HIS A 94 -4.70 24.74 -13.33
CA HIS A 94 -3.92 23.53 -13.63
C HIS A 94 -3.88 22.50 -12.49
N GLU A 95 -4.42 22.83 -11.32
CA GLU A 95 -4.35 21.97 -10.14
C GLU A 95 -5.71 21.39 -9.76
N TYR A 96 -5.69 20.22 -9.14
CA TYR A 96 -6.87 19.54 -8.62
C TYR A 96 -7.05 19.96 -7.15
N THR A 97 -8.28 20.21 -6.74
CA THR A 97 -8.60 20.48 -5.32
C THR A 97 -8.23 19.28 -4.44
N LYS A 98 -7.97 19.55 -3.15
CA LYS A 98 -7.61 18.49 -2.19
C LYS A 98 -8.72 17.44 -2.09
N ASP A 99 -9.96 17.88 -1.97
CA ASP A 99 -11.13 17.01 -1.87
C ASP A 99 -11.30 16.14 -3.12
N TYR A 100 -11.06 16.71 -4.31
CA TYR A 100 -11.13 15.96 -5.56
C TYR A 100 -9.99 14.95 -5.69
N ARG A 101 -8.79 15.31 -5.23
CA ARG A 101 -7.65 14.38 -5.15
C ARG A 101 -7.97 13.22 -4.22
N GLU A 102 -8.53 13.49 -3.05
CA GLU A 102 -8.92 12.45 -2.07
C GLU A 102 -10.03 11.54 -2.64
N PHE A 103 -11.05 12.12 -3.28
CA PHE A 103 -12.10 11.36 -3.97
C PHE A 103 -11.54 10.43 -5.04
N ALA A 104 -10.71 10.97 -5.95
CA ALA A 104 -10.14 10.20 -7.05
C ALA A 104 -9.18 9.10 -6.57
N LEU A 105 -8.38 9.37 -5.53
CA LEU A 105 -7.52 8.37 -4.89
C LEU A 105 -8.36 7.26 -4.24
N THR A 106 -9.38 7.63 -3.48
CA THR A 106 -10.27 6.69 -2.78
C THR A 106 -10.99 5.79 -3.77
N LEU A 107 -11.55 6.35 -4.83
CA LEU A 107 -12.19 5.60 -5.90
C LEU A 107 -11.22 4.63 -6.59
N HIS A 108 -9.98 5.07 -6.86
CA HIS A 108 -8.97 4.20 -7.46
C HIS A 108 -8.54 3.05 -6.54
N LEU A 109 -8.42 3.31 -5.23
CA LEU A 109 -8.06 2.31 -4.21
C LEU A 109 -9.17 1.27 -4.01
N HIS A 110 -10.44 1.67 -4.06
CA HIS A 110 -11.56 0.74 -3.97
C HIS A 110 -11.71 -0.16 -5.20
N GLY A 111 -11.33 0.34 -6.38
CA GLY A 111 -11.48 -0.46 -7.60
C GLY A 111 -10.82 0.17 -8.81
N PRO A 112 -9.59 -0.24 -9.18
CA PRO A 112 -8.91 0.27 -10.37
C PRO A 112 -9.68 -0.01 -11.66
N LYS A 113 -10.41 -1.14 -11.72
CA LYS A 113 -11.27 -1.50 -12.86
C LYS A 113 -12.49 -0.59 -12.95
N ALA A 114 -13.16 -0.33 -11.82
CA ALA A 114 -14.28 0.59 -11.76
C ALA A 114 -13.85 2.02 -12.12
N TYR A 115 -12.70 2.47 -11.60
CA TYR A 115 -12.10 3.75 -11.95
C TYR A 115 -11.85 3.88 -13.47
N LYS A 116 -11.26 2.84 -14.09
CA LYS A 116 -11.04 2.82 -15.55
C LYS A 116 -12.36 2.84 -16.31
N TYR A 117 -13.34 2.03 -15.92
CA TYR A 117 -14.67 2.02 -16.54
C TYR A 117 -15.36 3.39 -16.47
N LEU A 118 -15.36 4.02 -15.30
CA LEU A 118 -15.96 5.35 -15.11
C LEU A 118 -15.25 6.38 -15.99
N ARG A 119 -13.92 6.35 -16.06
CA ARG A 119 -13.14 7.28 -16.87
C ARG A 119 -13.27 7.05 -18.38
N GLU A 120 -13.15 5.81 -18.82
CA GLU A 120 -13.01 5.44 -20.25
C GLU A 120 -14.37 5.18 -20.90
N THR A 121 -15.28 4.49 -20.22
CA THR A 121 -16.59 4.10 -20.76
C THR A 121 -17.68 5.11 -20.43
N ARG A 122 -17.68 5.66 -19.21
CA ARG A 122 -18.67 6.65 -18.76
C ARG A 122 -18.18 8.10 -18.89
N HIS A 123 -16.98 8.29 -19.44
CA HIS A 123 -16.36 9.61 -19.69
C HIS A 123 -16.39 10.56 -18.49
N PHE A 124 -16.35 9.99 -17.28
CA PHE A 124 -16.25 10.76 -16.06
C PHE A 124 -14.91 11.50 -16.04
N PRO A 125 -14.85 12.77 -15.63
CA PRO A 125 -13.66 13.61 -15.80
C PRO A 125 -12.55 13.29 -14.78
N LEU A 126 -12.27 12.02 -14.52
CA LEU A 126 -11.27 11.53 -13.57
C LEU A 126 -9.83 11.76 -14.05
N PRO A 127 -8.89 12.03 -13.13
CA PRO A 127 -7.47 12.13 -13.44
C PRO A 127 -6.96 10.89 -14.18
N HIS A 128 -5.95 11.08 -15.03
CA HIS A 128 -5.28 9.93 -15.64
C HIS A 128 -4.65 9.05 -14.54
N PRO A 129 -4.65 7.70 -14.65
CA PRO A 129 -4.02 6.81 -13.66
C PRO A 129 -2.57 7.17 -13.33
N HIS A 130 -1.80 7.68 -14.29
CA HIS A 130 -0.44 8.19 -14.05
C HIS A 130 -0.40 9.37 -13.04
N THR A 131 -1.42 10.22 -13.03
CA THR A 131 -1.56 11.31 -12.04
C THR A 131 -1.83 10.75 -10.65
N ILE A 132 -2.70 9.75 -10.55
CA ILE A 132 -2.97 9.02 -9.29
C ILE A 132 -1.68 8.38 -8.77
N GLN A 133 -0.94 7.67 -9.62
CA GLN A 133 0.36 7.08 -9.26
C GLN A 133 1.34 8.15 -8.76
N ARG A 134 1.44 9.29 -9.45
CA ARG A 134 2.29 10.42 -9.02
C ARG A 134 1.90 10.94 -7.64
N TRP A 135 0.61 11.00 -7.33
CA TRP A 135 0.13 11.41 -6.02
C TRP A 135 0.42 10.42 -4.90
N LEU A 136 0.52 9.12 -5.21
CA LEU A 136 0.86 8.06 -4.26
C LEU A 136 2.37 7.94 -4.03
N ARG A 137 3.21 8.45 -4.94
CA ARG A 137 4.68 8.38 -4.84
C ARG A 137 5.30 9.12 -3.65
N SER A 138 4.57 10.04 -3.01
CA SER A 138 5.14 10.92 -1.98
C SER A 138 5.32 10.26 -0.60
N VAL A 139 4.98 8.98 -0.45
CA VAL A 139 5.05 8.30 0.84
C VAL A 139 6.32 7.46 0.89
N ASP A 140 7.24 7.81 1.80
CA ASP A 140 8.38 6.97 2.11
C ASP A 140 7.85 5.69 2.78
N ALA A 141 7.94 4.59 2.05
CA ALA A 141 7.42 3.29 2.43
C ALA A 141 8.55 2.27 2.51
N LYS A 142 9.75 2.68 2.91
CA LYS A 142 10.88 1.76 3.12
C LYS A 142 10.61 0.78 4.28
N PRO A 143 11.29 -0.39 4.28
CA PRO A 143 11.26 -1.30 5.42
C PRO A 143 11.79 -0.62 6.70
N GLY A 144 11.31 -1.07 7.84
CA GLY A 144 11.55 -0.47 9.14
C GLY A 144 10.29 0.14 9.77
N LEU A 145 10.52 0.93 10.82
CA LEU A 145 9.46 1.70 11.48
C LEU A 145 9.08 2.91 10.64
N ASN A 146 7.78 3.02 10.34
CA ASN A 146 7.25 4.14 9.60
C ASN A 146 7.02 5.34 10.53
N LYS A 147 8.01 6.24 10.58
CA LYS A 147 7.97 7.47 11.39
C LYS A 147 6.75 8.33 11.08
N MET A 148 6.38 8.46 9.80
CA MET A 148 5.20 9.25 9.41
C MET A 148 3.90 8.69 10.02
N MET A 149 3.77 7.37 10.09
CA MET A 149 2.62 6.71 10.72
C MET A 149 2.64 6.84 12.23
N LEU A 150 3.81 6.72 12.86
CA LEU A 150 3.97 6.92 14.30
C LEU A 150 3.65 8.36 14.71
N ASP A 151 4.14 9.35 13.98
CA ASP A 151 3.85 10.78 14.24
C ASP A 151 2.37 11.11 14.00
N MET A 152 1.73 10.44 13.04
CA MET A 152 0.29 10.56 12.82
C MET A 152 -0.50 9.98 14.01
N LEU A 153 -0.07 8.84 14.55
CA LEU A 153 -0.66 8.25 15.75
C LEU A 153 -0.46 9.15 16.97
N GLU A 154 0.71 9.75 17.14
CA GLU A 154 0.99 10.70 18.22
C GLU A 154 0.01 11.87 18.21
N ARG A 155 -0.20 12.50 17.04
CA ARG A 155 -1.16 13.62 16.89
C ARG A 155 -2.59 13.18 17.22
N ARG A 156 -2.97 11.95 16.86
CA ARG A 156 -4.29 11.40 17.20
C ARG A 156 -4.42 11.10 18.69
N CYS A 157 -3.34 10.64 19.32
CA CYS A 157 -3.24 10.43 20.76
C CYS A 157 -3.43 11.74 21.53
N GLN A 158 -2.75 12.81 21.10
CA GLN A 158 -2.90 14.15 21.68
C GLN A 158 -4.32 14.70 21.55
N GLY A 159 -5.04 14.36 20.47
CA GLY A 159 -6.43 14.77 20.28
C GLY A 159 -7.45 13.93 21.06
N ASP A 160 -7.22 12.62 21.20
CA ASP A 160 -8.12 11.68 21.87
C ASP A 160 -7.31 10.55 22.55
N GLN A 161 -6.79 10.87 23.73
CA GLN A 161 -5.97 9.97 24.54
C GLN A 161 -6.71 8.70 24.94
N ALA A 162 -8.03 8.79 25.18
CA ALA A 162 -8.84 7.64 25.56
C ALA A 162 -8.89 6.60 24.43
N LYS A 163 -9.00 7.05 23.18
CA LYS A 163 -9.11 6.18 22.01
C LYS A 163 -7.77 5.67 21.48
N TYR A 164 -6.72 6.49 21.55
CA TYR A 164 -5.42 6.19 20.93
C TYR A 164 -4.29 5.91 21.92
N GLY A 165 -4.49 6.19 23.21
CA GLY A 165 -3.45 6.02 24.24
C GLY A 165 -3.23 4.59 24.73
N CYS A 166 -4.18 3.68 24.52
CA CYS A 166 -4.05 2.26 24.90
C CYS A 166 -4.29 1.33 23.70
N VAL A 167 -3.29 0.51 23.39
CA VAL A 167 -3.28 -0.32 22.17
C VAL A 167 -2.77 -1.74 22.42
N SER A 168 -3.11 -2.64 21.48
CA SER A 168 -2.48 -3.96 21.32
C SER A 168 -1.57 -3.96 20.10
N LEU A 169 -0.41 -4.58 20.21
CA LEU A 169 0.55 -4.73 19.11
C LEU A 169 0.43 -6.14 18.51
N MET A 170 0.09 -6.24 17.24
CA MET A 170 0.02 -7.51 16.51
C MET A 170 1.29 -7.71 15.69
N LEU A 171 1.84 -8.93 15.74
CA LEU A 171 2.96 -9.38 14.92
C LEU A 171 2.51 -10.56 14.07
N ASP A 172 2.76 -10.48 12.77
CA ASP A 172 2.54 -11.59 11.86
C ASP A 172 3.60 -11.61 10.75
N ALA A 173 4.00 -12.80 10.34
CA ALA A 173 4.98 -13.01 9.28
C ALA A 173 4.30 -13.65 8.07
N MET A 174 4.43 -13.03 6.91
CA MET A 174 3.81 -13.50 5.67
C MET A 174 4.87 -13.90 4.64
N SER A 175 4.71 -15.05 4.01
CA SER A 175 5.59 -15.46 2.91
C SER A 175 5.38 -14.56 1.70
N ILE A 176 6.48 -14.07 1.13
CA ILE A 176 6.50 -13.23 -0.07
C ILE A 176 7.20 -13.95 -1.22
N ARG A 177 6.87 -13.55 -2.46
CA ARG A 177 7.53 -14.09 -3.64
C ARG A 177 8.96 -13.55 -3.71
N LYS A 178 9.94 -14.44 -3.80
CA LYS A 178 11.34 -14.10 -4.04
C LYS A 178 11.47 -13.38 -5.38
N HIS A 179 11.74 -12.09 -5.35
CA HIS A 179 11.93 -11.28 -6.55
C HIS A 179 12.75 -10.05 -6.23
N VAL A 180 13.85 -9.87 -6.96
CA VAL A 180 14.63 -8.63 -6.92
C VAL A 180 14.23 -7.75 -8.11
N GLN A 181 13.93 -6.48 -7.85
CA GLN A 181 13.56 -5.50 -8.85
C GLN A 181 14.44 -4.25 -8.72
N TYR A 182 14.98 -3.79 -9.85
CA TYR A 182 15.67 -2.50 -9.94
C TYR A 182 14.64 -1.39 -10.16
N ASN A 183 14.72 -0.33 -9.36
CA ASN A 183 13.94 0.88 -9.57
C ASN A 183 14.85 1.97 -10.18
N PRO A 184 14.68 2.31 -11.47
CA PRO A 184 15.51 3.32 -12.14
C PRO A 184 15.39 4.72 -11.53
N HIS A 185 14.30 5.02 -10.83
CA HIS A 185 14.04 6.34 -10.28
C HIS A 185 14.78 6.58 -8.96
N THR A 186 14.81 5.57 -8.10
CA THR A 186 15.57 5.59 -6.83
C THR A 186 17.00 5.08 -7.01
N GLN A 187 17.33 4.56 -8.19
CA GLN A 187 18.61 3.91 -8.51
C GLN A 187 18.97 2.81 -7.49
N SER A 188 17.96 2.12 -6.98
CA SER A 188 18.10 1.13 -5.92
C SER A 188 17.51 -0.21 -6.32
N MET A 189 18.12 -1.27 -5.81
CA MET A 189 17.57 -2.62 -5.90
C MET A 189 16.65 -2.87 -4.69
N SER A 190 15.50 -3.49 -4.93
CA SER A 190 14.54 -3.90 -3.90
C SER A 190 14.27 -5.39 -3.99
N GLY A 191 13.98 -6.05 -2.86
CA GLY A 191 13.71 -7.48 -2.78
C GLY A 191 14.74 -8.30 -1.98
N PHE A 192 15.71 -7.63 -1.39
CA PHE A 192 16.65 -8.22 -0.43
C PHE A 192 16.10 -8.15 1.01
N VAL A 193 16.75 -8.87 1.91
CA VAL A 193 16.54 -8.73 3.36
C VAL A 193 16.85 -7.28 3.76
N ASP A 194 15.91 -6.68 4.49
CA ASP A 194 15.98 -5.28 4.94
C ASP A 194 15.26 -5.16 6.29
N MET A 195 16.06 -4.91 7.31
CA MET A 195 15.62 -4.79 8.70
C MET A 195 15.39 -3.34 9.12
N GLY A 196 15.45 -2.39 8.17
CA GLY A 196 15.30 -0.96 8.44
C GLY A 196 16.52 -0.31 9.11
N ASP A 197 17.66 -1.01 9.16
CA ASP A 197 18.95 -0.51 9.67
C ASP A 197 19.80 0.16 8.57
N GLY A 198 19.36 0.09 7.31
CA GLY A 198 20.07 0.64 6.16
C GLY A 198 21.20 -0.25 5.65
N ASN A 199 21.37 -1.46 6.21
CA ASN A 199 22.32 -2.44 5.69
C ASN A 199 21.70 -3.18 4.51
N SER A 200 22.40 -3.15 3.38
CA SER A 200 21.99 -3.92 2.20
C SER A 200 22.56 -5.33 2.30
N GLU A 201 21.75 -6.26 2.81
CA GLU A 201 22.05 -7.68 2.66
C GLU A 201 21.93 -8.10 1.20
N THR A 202 22.73 -9.10 0.79
CA THR A 202 22.66 -9.67 -0.56
C THR A 202 21.67 -10.84 -0.65
N GLU A 203 21.09 -11.25 0.49
CA GLU A 203 20.14 -12.35 0.54
C GLU A 203 18.75 -11.90 0.12
N VAL A 204 18.09 -12.71 -0.71
CA VAL A 204 16.72 -12.43 -1.18
C VAL A 204 15.72 -12.73 -0.07
N ALA A 205 14.84 -11.77 0.22
CA ALA A 205 13.80 -11.92 1.24
C ALA A 205 12.74 -12.95 0.80
N THR A 206 12.23 -13.70 1.76
CA THR A 206 11.22 -14.75 1.56
C THR A 206 9.98 -14.53 2.41
N GLU A 207 10.09 -13.71 3.44
CA GLU A 207 9.04 -13.40 4.40
C GLU A 207 9.03 -11.89 4.66
N ALA A 208 7.86 -11.36 5.02
CA ALA A 208 7.69 -10.00 5.50
C ALA A 208 7.08 -10.06 6.91
N LEU A 209 7.80 -9.55 7.89
CA LEU A 209 7.32 -9.40 9.26
C LEU A 209 6.63 -8.05 9.39
N VAL A 210 5.36 -8.03 9.79
CA VAL A 210 4.57 -6.80 9.88
C VAL A 210 4.15 -6.55 11.31
N PHE A 211 4.36 -5.32 11.79
CA PHE A 211 3.89 -4.86 13.09
C PHE A 211 2.69 -3.95 12.88
N MET A 212 1.56 -4.31 13.50
CA MET A 212 0.31 -3.58 13.39
C MET A 212 -0.22 -3.20 14.76
N VAL A 213 -0.52 -1.93 14.95
CA VAL A 213 -1.14 -1.44 16.18
C VAL A 213 -2.66 -1.48 16.03
N VAL A 214 -3.34 -2.02 17.03
CA VAL A 214 -4.80 -2.10 17.11
C VAL A 214 -5.27 -1.36 18.35
N GLY A 215 -6.20 -0.44 18.18
CA GLY A 215 -6.81 0.28 19.30
C GLY A 215 -7.62 -0.67 20.18
N LEU A 216 -7.42 -0.61 21.50
CA LEU A 216 -8.29 -1.31 22.44
C LEU A 216 -9.64 -0.61 22.58
N GLN A 217 -9.63 0.72 22.43
CA GLN A 217 -10.81 1.56 22.49
C GLN A 217 -11.11 2.11 21.09
N GLY A 218 -12.24 1.66 20.52
CA GLY A 218 -12.64 1.96 19.15
C GLY A 218 -12.10 0.98 18.11
N HIS A 219 -12.68 1.00 16.91
CA HIS A 219 -12.38 0.03 15.87
C HIS A 219 -11.41 0.61 14.82
N TRP A 220 -10.12 0.62 15.14
CA TRP A 220 -9.07 1.07 14.22
C TRP A 220 -7.81 0.21 14.34
N LYS A 221 -7.08 0.10 13.24
CA LYS A 221 -5.82 -0.63 13.15
C LYS A 221 -4.91 0.04 12.13
N THR A 222 -3.61 0.01 12.38
CA THR A 222 -2.66 0.61 11.45
C THR A 222 -1.31 -0.10 11.47
N PRO A 223 -0.72 -0.43 10.31
CA PRO A 223 0.63 -0.96 10.25
C PRO A 223 1.62 0.16 10.64
N ILE A 224 2.53 -0.14 11.57
CA ILE A 224 3.57 0.79 12.02
C ILE A 224 4.95 0.42 11.51
N ALA A 225 5.19 -0.85 11.20
CA ALA A 225 6.47 -1.34 10.73
C ALA A 225 6.27 -2.52 9.80
N TYR A 226 7.20 -2.69 8.88
CA TYR A 226 7.38 -3.96 8.21
C TYR A 226 8.87 -4.21 7.94
N PHE A 227 9.30 -5.46 8.00
CA PHE A 227 10.68 -5.88 7.81
C PHE A 227 10.72 -7.01 6.80
N LEU A 228 11.72 -7.02 5.93
CA LEU A 228 11.89 -8.05 4.91
C LEU A 228 12.95 -9.04 5.38
N THR A 229 12.59 -10.31 5.52
CA THR A 229 13.47 -11.34 6.11
C THR A 229 13.49 -12.60 5.27
N LYS A 230 14.55 -13.39 5.40
CA LYS A 230 14.61 -14.76 4.86
C LYS A 230 14.32 -15.82 5.93
N SER A 231 14.84 -15.60 7.13
CA SER A 231 14.56 -16.41 8.30
C SER A 231 14.70 -15.52 9.53
N LEU A 232 13.63 -15.39 10.31
CA LEU A 232 13.64 -14.52 11.47
C LEU A 232 14.20 -15.25 12.69
N SER A 233 15.35 -14.76 13.20
CA SER A 233 15.90 -15.25 14.46
C SER A 233 15.07 -14.71 15.64
N PRO A 234 14.82 -15.51 16.70
CA PRO A 234 14.09 -15.03 17.88
C PRO A 234 14.74 -13.80 18.53
N GLU A 235 16.07 -13.73 18.53
CA GLU A 235 16.83 -12.62 19.10
C GLU A 235 16.64 -11.34 18.30
N THR A 236 16.69 -11.42 16.97
CA THR A 236 16.43 -10.25 16.11
C THR A 236 15.00 -9.76 16.29
N GLN A 237 14.03 -10.69 16.36
CA GLN A 237 12.63 -10.33 16.58
C GLN A 237 12.41 -9.65 17.93
N ARG A 238 13.10 -10.11 18.98
CA ARG A 238 13.10 -9.50 20.31
C ARG A 238 13.60 -8.06 20.26
N VAL A 239 14.69 -7.80 19.55
CA VAL A 239 15.25 -6.45 19.36
C VAL A 239 14.26 -5.55 18.61
N LEU A 240 13.67 -6.03 17.51
CA LEU A 240 12.69 -5.28 16.73
C LEU A 240 11.44 -4.94 17.57
N LEU A 241 10.94 -5.91 18.35
CA LEU A 241 9.80 -5.71 19.24
C LEU A 241 10.12 -4.69 20.34
N SER A 242 11.29 -4.80 20.98
CA SER A 242 11.72 -3.87 22.04
C SER A 242 11.81 -2.44 21.51
N HIS A 243 12.41 -2.25 20.33
CA HIS A 243 12.51 -0.95 19.68
C HIS A 243 11.14 -0.37 19.29
N ALA A 244 10.20 -1.21 18.82
CA ALA A 244 8.84 -0.76 18.53
C ALA A 244 8.08 -0.33 19.79
N LEU A 245 8.27 -1.03 20.93
CA LEU A 245 7.69 -0.66 22.22
C LEU A 245 8.26 0.68 22.72
N GLU A 246 9.57 0.87 22.62
CA GLU A 246 10.26 2.13 22.96
C GLU A 246 9.71 3.32 22.15
N GLU A 247 9.58 3.16 20.82
CA GLU A 247 9.11 4.22 19.92
C GLU A 247 7.62 4.57 20.12
N LEU A 248 6.79 3.58 20.48
CA LEU A 248 5.38 3.82 20.84
C LEU A 248 5.27 4.53 22.19
N HIS A 249 6.07 4.08 23.17
CA HIS A 249 6.10 4.70 24.50
C HIS A 249 6.56 6.15 24.44
N ALA A 250 7.60 6.46 23.65
CA ALA A 250 8.11 7.81 23.44
C ALA A 250 7.04 8.79 22.93
N ARG A 251 6.01 8.27 22.25
CA ARG A 251 4.86 9.04 21.70
C ARG A 251 3.63 9.02 22.59
N GLY A 252 3.75 8.55 23.85
CA GLY A 252 2.66 8.51 24.81
C GLY A 252 1.61 7.43 24.53
N ILE A 253 1.95 6.41 23.74
CA ILE A 253 1.07 5.29 23.41
C ILE A 253 1.47 4.09 24.26
N ARG A 254 0.54 3.60 25.08
CA ARG A 254 0.77 2.47 25.98
C ARG A 254 0.34 1.16 25.33
N VAL A 255 1.30 0.26 25.15
CA VAL A 255 1.05 -1.09 24.64
C VAL A 255 0.74 -2.02 25.82
N VAL A 256 -0.49 -2.54 25.86
CA VAL A 256 -0.95 -3.41 26.95
C VAL A 256 -0.70 -4.88 26.62
N CYS A 257 -0.84 -5.23 25.34
CA CYS A 257 -0.81 -6.60 24.87
C CYS A 257 -0.02 -6.71 23.57
N VAL A 258 0.65 -7.84 23.39
CA VAL A 258 1.28 -8.28 22.16
C VAL A 258 0.56 -9.54 21.67
N THR A 259 0.04 -9.52 20.45
CA THR A 259 -0.65 -10.65 19.83
C THR A 259 0.20 -11.24 18.71
N MET A 260 0.38 -12.57 18.72
CA MET A 260 1.19 -13.28 17.72
C MET A 260 0.63 -14.68 17.44
N ASP A 261 1.11 -15.32 16.37
CA ASP A 261 0.76 -16.71 16.06
C ASP A 261 1.55 -17.72 16.94
N GLY A 262 1.28 -19.02 16.70
CA GLY A 262 1.91 -20.14 17.38
C GLY A 262 3.32 -20.51 16.93
N HIS A 263 3.99 -19.71 16.11
CA HIS A 263 5.25 -20.12 15.50
C HIS A 263 6.36 -20.31 16.54
N ALA A 264 7.24 -21.29 16.33
CA ALA A 264 8.29 -21.63 17.30
C ALA A 264 9.23 -20.45 17.59
N SER A 265 9.54 -19.63 16.58
CA SER A 265 10.35 -18.41 16.75
C SER A 265 9.68 -17.39 17.68
N ASN A 266 8.36 -17.22 17.56
CA ASN A 266 7.56 -16.29 18.36
C ASN A 266 7.52 -16.71 19.83
N VAL A 267 7.33 -18.01 20.07
CA VAL A 267 7.39 -18.58 21.43
C VAL A 267 8.79 -18.45 22.02
N SER A 268 9.84 -18.72 21.24
CA SER A 268 11.23 -18.56 21.68
C SER A 268 11.56 -17.11 22.04
N MET A 269 11.12 -16.15 21.24
CA MET A 269 11.25 -14.72 21.52
C MET A 269 10.56 -14.35 22.84
N CYS A 270 9.34 -14.83 23.08
CA CYS A 270 8.64 -14.57 24.34
C CYS A 270 9.39 -15.14 25.54
N ASN A 271 9.97 -16.34 25.40
CA ASN A 271 10.78 -16.93 26.45
C ASN A 271 12.03 -16.09 26.76
N GLN A 272 12.68 -15.52 25.73
CA GLN A 272 13.81 -14.61 25.92
C GLN A 272 13.42 -13.28 26.59
N LEU A 273 12.16 -12.85 26.47
CA LEU A 273 11.61 -11.69 27.17
C LEU A 273 11.21 -11.99 28.62
N GLY A 274 11.31 -13.25 29.06
CA GLY A 274 10.94 -13.68 30.41
C GLY A 274 9.50 -14.19 30.55
N CYS A 275 8.82 -14.51 29.45
CA CYS A 275 7.59 -15.29 29.50
C CYS A 275 7.91 -16.78 29.66
N GLU A 276 7.02 -17.54 30.29
CA GLU A 276 7.13 -18.99 30.37
C GLU A 276 5.88 -19.61 29.78
N LEU A 277 5.93 -19.85 28.46
CA LEU A 277 4.79 -20.38 27.67
C LEU A 277 4.80 -21.90 27.52
N LYS A 278 5.90 -22.57 27.93
CA LYS A 278 6.11 -24.02 27.83
C LYS A 278 6.56 -24.62 29.18
N GLY A 279 5.98 -24.14 30.28
CA GLY A 279 6.25 -24.65 31.64
C GLY A 279 5.47 -25.93 31.98
N ASP A 280 5.59 -26.39 33.23
CA ASP A 280 4.76 -27.47 33.77
C ASP A 280 3.28 -27.08 33.69
N PRO A 281 2.38 -27.91 33.13
CA PRO A 281 0.94 -27.64 33.09
C PRO A 281 0.30 -27.37 34.47
N ARG A 282 1.00 -27.70 35.55
CA ARG A 282 0.56 -27.47 36.94
C ARG A 282 0.91 -26.08 37.47
N GLU A 283 1.81 -25.36 36.81
CA GLU A 283 2.20 -24.01 37.20
C GLU A 283 1.48 -22.96 36.32
N PRO A 284 1.12 -21.79 36.88
CA PRO A 284 0.48 -20.74 36.11
C PRO A 284 1.45 -20.20 35.06
N LEU A 285 1.01 -20.18 33.80
CA LEU A 285 1.78 -19.62 32.69
C LEU A 285 2.17 -18.17 32.96
N GLN A 286 3.47 -17.86 32.84
CA GLN A 286 3.94 -16.49 32.87
C GLN A 286 3.75 -15.87 31.48
N THR A 287 2.59 -15.25 31.27
CA THR A 287 2.18 -14.66 29.98
C THR A 287 2.47 -13.17 29.87
N SER A 288 3.37 -12.63 30.69
CA SER A 288 3.72 -11.21 30.67
C SER A 288 5.21 -11.00 30.84
N PHE A 289 5.73 -9.99 30.15
CA PHE A 289 7.09 -9.49 30.32
C PHE A 289 7.06 -8.00 30.71
N SER A 290 8.17 -7.52 31.26
CA SER A 290 8.31 -6.10 31.64
C SER A 290 8.64 -5.25 30.41
N HIS A 291 7.93 -4.15 30.24
CA HIS A 291 8.18 -3.18 29.19
C HIS A 291 9.63 -2.63 29.29
N PRO A 292 10.39 -2.50 28.18
CA PRO A 292 11.81 -2.14 28.21
C PRO A 292 12.11 -0.78 28.88
N VAL A 293 11.21 0.19 28.72
CA VAL A 293 11.36 1.54 29.31
C VAL A 293 10.65 1.69 30.66
N THR A 294 9.35 1.40 30.73
CA THR A 294 8.52 1.70 31.91
C THR A 294 8.56 0.62 32.99
N GLY A 295 8.96 -0.61 32.65
CA GLY A 295 8.83 -1.77 33.53
C GLY A 295 7.38 -2.24 33.76
N GLU A 296 6.39 -1.63 33.10
CA GLU A 296 4.99 -2.07 33.18
C GLU A 296 4.83 -3.46 32.54
N LYS A 297 3.84 -4.24 33.00
CA LYS A 297 3.57 -5.56 32.44
C LYS A 297 2.92 -5.43 31.06
N VAL A 298 3.56 -6.04 30.05
CA VAL A 298 3.00 -6.26 28.72
C VAL A 298 2.58 -7.71 28.61
N PHE A 299 1.29 -7.95 28.34
CA PHE A 299 0.74 -9.29 28.20
C PHE A 299 1.00 -9.86 26.80
N VAL A 300 1.18 -11.17 26.71
CA VAL A 300 1.30 -11.90 25.44
C VAL A 300 0.05 -12.73 25.24
N MET A 301 -0.57 -12.58 24.07
CA MET A 301 -1.71 -13.37 23.64
C MET A 301 -1.41 -14.10 22.34
N MET A 302 -1.73 -15.39 22.30
CA MET A 302 -1.66 -16.18 21.07
C MET A 302 -2.94 -15.99 20.27
N ASP A 303 -2.85 -15.96 18.94
CA ASP A 303 -4.04 -15.88 18.10
C ASP A 303 -4.90 -17.15 18.30
N ALA A 304 -6.09 -16.93 18.88
CA ALA A 304 -7.05 -17.97 19.17
C ALA A 304 -7.47 -18.77 17.93
N CYS A 305 -7.59 -18.13 16.77
CA CYS A 305 -7.95 -18.82 15.53
C CYS A 305 -6.85 -19.82 15.13
N HIS A 306 -5.59 -19.40 15.23
CA HIS A 306 -4.46 -20.30 14.99
C HIS A 306 -4.40 -21.44 16.01
N MET A 307 -4.60 -21.14 17.29
CA MET A 307 -4.60 -22.16 18.35
C MET A 307 -5.72 -23.18 18.18
N LEU A 308 -6.93 -22.75 17.83
CA LEU A 308 -8.06 -23.64 17.55
C LEU A 308 -7.82 -24.52 16.33
N LYS A 309 -7.22 -23.97 15.26
CA LYS A 309 -6.81 -24.75 14.08
C LYS A 309 -5.81 -25.85 14.46
N LEU A 310 -4.82 -25.52 15.28
CA LEU A 310 -3.82 -26.50 15.77
C LEU A 310 -4.45 -27.57 16.65
N ALA A 311 -5.30 -27.18 17.61
CA ALA A 311 -6.00 -28.11 18.49
C ALA A 311 -6.89 -29.09 17.67
N ARG A 312 -7.62 -28.58 16.68
CA ARG A 312 -8.40 -29.41 15.75
C ARG A 312 -7.51 -30.41 15.00
N ASN A 313 -6.38 -29.97 14.46
CA ASN A 313 -5.46 -30.86 13.73
C ASN A 313 -4.88 -31.95 14.63
N MET A 314 -4.54 -31.61 15.88
CA MET A 314 -4.05 -32.55 16.88
C MET A 314 -5.11 -33.61 17.24
N LEU A 315 -6.36 -33.18 17.47
CA LEU A 315 -7.48 -34.09 17.76
C LEU A 315 -7.76 -35.05 16.59
N GLN A 316 -7.67 -34.55 15.35
CA GLN A 316 -7.85 -35.37 14.15
C GLN A 316 -6.77 -36.48 14.07
N LEU A 317 -5.50 -36.13 14.25
CA LEU A 317 -4.41 -37.11 14.28
C LEU A 317 -4.59 -38.16 15.39
N TRP A 318 -5.08 -37.72 16.56
CA TRP A 318 -5.35 -38.63 17.68
C TRP A 318 -6.47 -39.63 17.37
N LEU A 319 -7.55 -39.18 16.74
CA LEU A 319 -8.63 -40.05 16.29
C LEU A 319 -8.15 -41.06 15.26
N ASP A 320 -7.34 -40.63 14.28
CA ASP A 320 -6.77 -41.52 13.27
C ASP A 320 -5.84 -42.58 13.90
N VAL A 321 -5.02 -42.20 14.89
CA VAL A 321 -4.18 -43.14 15.65
C VAL A 321 -5.02 -44.11 16.47
N MET A 322 -6.05 -43.62 17.18
CA MET A 322 -6.94 -44.49 17.97
C MET A 322 -7.70 -45.49 17.09
N ILE A 323 -8.18 -45.07 15.92
CA ILE A 323 -8.85 -45.95 14.95
C ILE A 323 -7.87 -47.02 14.44
N ASN A 324 -6.65 -46.63 14.07
CA ASN A 324 -5.63 -47.58 13.63
C ASN A 324 -5.22 -48.57 14.73
N ILE A 325 -5.10 -48.13 15.99
CA ILE A 325 -4.84 -49.02 17.13
C ILE A 325 -6.02 -49.97 17.34
N LEU A 326 -7.27 -49.49 17.30
CA LEU A 326 -8.44 -50.36 17.42
C LEU A 326 -8.51 -51.39 16.29
N LEU A 327 -8.23 -51.00 15.05
CA LEU A 327 -8.15 -51.90 13.90
C LEU A 327 -7.01 -52.92 14.05
N PHE A 328 -5.86 -52.53 14.60
CA PHE A 328 -4.73 -53.42 14.84
C PHE A 328 -4.99 -54.41 15.99
N VAL A 329 -5.81 -54.04 16.98
CA VAL A 329 -6.22 -54.93 18.09
C VAL A 329 -7.37 -55.87 17.69
N LEU A 330 -8.10 -55.57 16.61
CA LEU A 330 -9.22 -56.36 16.10
C LEU A 330 -8.83 -57.38 15.01
N VAL A 331 -7.56 -57.46 14.61
CA VAL A 331 -6.99 -58.46 13.68
C VAL A 331 -6.14 -59.47 14.44
#